data_AF-A0A7Y5C8A4-F1
#
_entry.id   AF-A0A7Y5C8A4-F1
#
_cell.length_a   1.000
_cell.length_b   1.000
_cell.length_c   1.000
_cell.angle_alpha   90.00
_cell.angle_beta   90.00
_cell.angle_gamma   90.00
#
_symmetry.space_group_name_H-M   'P 1'
#
loop_
_entity.id
_entity.type
_entity.pdbx_description
1 polymer ?
#
loop_
_entity_poly.entity_id
_entity_poly.type
_entity_poly.pdbx_seq_one_letter_code
_entity_poly.pdbx_strand_id
1 'polypeptide(L)'
;MIRAFFLLLPRGSISRLLCCMLLIASILIEGYTRYQAWALNLSYTLEETRALRQFAGLAWAVAACVLALLYAWNRVAAFHPLWDPEHLAWLRATPWDGRVDSPTGPVRLTSLDAIWVALISALAIQSPFASPLYPVALFFCTYTLLSAVTLNGAGDHNAATWALMALSGPIVYLSQPVFCCLMSILAYLTVHWPNAKCLREVPFNDTQAFDLRRYLNQSFTPQDRATGGLFDGPGLNMLGWPLTILAPRTSWRTFVRQSPWIASASVALYTFAILHAYNSVHSFSQEDAAPTHVYTARFAAIPFAFTFIFSLFYFHTCAPPISLLGRIATRRFVILSYDRIWLVPFVVGSVAWGTVTLGLKLTGLVPIAVALGYGVCTALVLKLNPQYERWFLTSDYRLRERPFSAVEIARIQ
;
A
#
# COMPACT_ATOMS: atom_id res chain seq x y z
N MET A 1 -14.33 -2.04 -29.94
CA MET A 1 -13.02 -1.76 -29.28
C MET A 1 -13.15 -1.55 -27.77
N ILE A 2 -13.98 -0.61 -27.28
CA ILE A 2 -14.19 -0.37 -25.83
C ILE A 2 -14.80 -1.59 -25.10
N ARG A 3 -15.70 -2.36 -25.73
CA ARG A 3 -16.25 -3.61 -25.16
C ARG A 3 -15.24 -4.77 -25.07
N ALA A 4 -14.26 -4.83 -25.97
CA ALA A 4 -13.18 -5.82 -25.92
C ALA A 4 -12.14 -5.48 -24.84
N PHE A 5 -11.97 -4.18 -24.54
CA PHE A 5 -11.13 -3.67 -23.47
C PHE A 5 -11.66 -4.05 -22.06
N PHE A 6 -12.99 -4.10 -21.87
CA PHE A 6 -13.59 -4.51 -20.59
C PHE A 6 -13.59 -6.02 -20.34
N LEU A 7 -13.37 -6.85 -21.36
CA LEU A 7 -13.30 -8.31 -21.23
C LEU A 7 -11.91 -8.82 -20.84
N LEU A 8 -10.87 -7.97 -20.91
CA LEU A 8 -9.48 -8.31 -20.55
C LEU A 8 -9.08 -7.89 -19.13
N LEU A 9 -9.97 -7.22 -18.39
CA LEU A 9 -9.69 -6.82 -17.01
C LEU A 9 -10.24 -7.89 -16.04
N PRO A 10 -9.38 -8.53 -15.21
CA PRO A 10 -9.85 -9.48 -14.22
C PRO A 10 -10.77 -8.79 -13.21
N ARG A 11 -12.00 -9.31 -13.09
CA ARG A 11 -13.00 -8.86 -12.11
C ARG A 11 -12.41 -9.02 -10.70
N GLY A 12 -12.37 -7.94 -9.91
CA GLY A 12 -11.91 -7.94 -8.52
C GLY A 12 -10.91 -6.84 -8.13
N SER A 13 -10.62 -5.87 -8.99
CA SER A 13 -9.52 -4.92 -8.83
C SER A 13 -9.86 -3.60 -8.09
N ILE A 14 -10.87 -3.54 -7.22
CA ILE A 14 -11.35 -2.27 -6.64
C ILE A 14 -10.23 -1.45 -5.95
N SER A 15 -9.30 -2.09 -5.24
CA SER A 15 -8.16 -1.40 -4.61
C SER A 15 -7.07 -0.96 -5.60
N ARG A 16 -6.97 -1.61 -6.77
CA ARG A 16 -5.99 -1.31 -7.82
C ARG A 16 -6.50 -0.24 -8.78
N LEU A 17 -7.80 -0.28 -9.05
CA LEU A 17 -8.56 0.85 -9.57
C LEU A 17 -8.37 2.04 -8.65
N LEU A 18 -8.37 1.89 -7.31
CA LEU A 18 -8.21 3.04 -6.41
C LEU A 18 -6.84 3.74 -6.54
N CYS A 19 -5.71 3.03 -6.58
CA CYS A 19 -4.39 3.68 -6.75
C CYS A 19 -4.20 4.28 -8.14
N CYS A 20 -4.60 3.56 -9.20
CA CYS A 20 -4.58 4.11 -10.56
C CYS A 20 -5.56 5.28 -10.69
N MET A 21 -6.75 5.20 -10.09
CA MET A 21 -7.71 6.29 -10.06
C MET A 21 -7.24 7.44 -9.18
N LEU A 22 -6.44 7.24 -8.13
CA LEU A 22 -5.88 8.33 -7.33
C LEU A 22 -4.76 9.06 -8.09
N LEU A 23 -3.92 8.33 -8.82
CA LEU A 23 -2.89 8.92 -9.69
C LEU A 23 -3.52 9.60 -10.92
N ILE A 24 -4.50 8.95 -11.57
CA ILE A 24 -5.28 9.55 -12.65
C ILE A 24 -6.08 10.74 -12.11
N ALA A 25 -6.69 10.65 -10.92
CA ALA A 25 -7.38 11.75 -10.30
C ALA A 25 -6.43 12.88 -9.92
N SER A 26 -5.21 12.62 -9.44
CA SER A 26 -4.26 13.70 -9.17
C SER A 26 -3.84 14.42 -10.45
N ILE A 27 -3.60 13.68 -11.54
CA ILE A 27 -3.30 14.25 -12.86
C ILE A 27 -4.52 15.02 -13.42
N LEU A 28 -5.73 14.48 -13.27
CA LEU A 28 -6.98 15.12 -13.71
C LEU A 28 -7.33 16.34 -12.86
N ILE A 29 -7.11 16.31 -11.55
CA ILE A 29 -7.32 17.43 -10.62
C ILE A 29 -6.33 18.55 -10.94
N GLU A 30 -5.06 18.23 -11.18
CA GLU A 30 -4.06 19.23 -11.59
C GLU A 30 -4.39 19.83 -12.98
N GLY A 31 -4.79 18.99 -13.94
CA GLY A 31 -5.24 19.45 -15.25
C GLY A 31 -6.50 20.32 -15.18
N TYR A 32 -7.47 19.94 -14.33
CA TYR A 32 -8.73 20.64 -14.15
C TYR A 32 -8.56 21.97 -13.40
N THR A 33 -7.71 22.02 -12.37
CA THR A 33 -7.42 23.26 -11.63
C THR A 33 -6.72 24.29 -12.52
N ARG A 34 -5.77 23.87 -13.37
CA ARG A 34 -5.18 24.76 -14.39
C ARG A 34 -6.19 25.21 -15.44
N TYR A 35 -7.13 24.35 -15.83
CA TYR A 35 -8.22 24.69 -16.75
C TYR A 35 -9.19 25.71 -16.15
N GLN A 36 -9.60 25.56 -14.87
CA GLN A 36 -10.50 26.51 -14.22
C GLN A 36 -9.86 27.89 -14.03
N ALA A 37 -8.59 27.93 -13.61
CA ALA A 37 -7.84 29.19 -13.49
C ALA A 37 -7.73 29.93 -14.85
N TRP A 38 -7.73 29.18 -15.95
CA TRP A 38 -7.71 29.70 -17.31
C TRP A 38 -9.12 30.13 -17.79
N ALA A 39 -10.15 29.31 -17.58
CA ALA A 39 -11.52 29.56 -18.03
C ALA A 39 -12.18 30.79 -17.37
N LEU A 40 -11.76 31.13 -16.14
CA LEU A 40 -12.25 32.31 -15.42
C LEU A 40 -11.67 33.64 -15.94
N ASN A 41 -10.73 33.60 -16.89
CA ASN A 41 -9.93 34.77 -17.27
C ASN A 41 -10.10 35.24 -18.72
N LEU A 42 -11.12 34.77 -19.45
CA LEU A 42 -11.13 34.89 -20.91
C LEU A 42 -12.12 35.89 -21.51
N SER A 43 -11.60 36.70 -22.43
CA SER A 43 -12.29 37.66 -23.29
C SER A 43 -12.08 37.25 -24.76
N TYR A 44 -13.17 36.86 -25.42
CA TYR A 44 -13.21 36.10 -26.68
C TYR A 44 -12.59 36.80 -27.91
N THR A 45 -11.68 36.11 -28.63
CA THR A 45 -11.67 35.92 -30.12
C THR A 45 -10.36 35.34 -30.70
N LEU A 46 -9.20 35.46 -30.04
CA LEU A 46 -7.94 34.78 -30.44
C LEU A 46 -7.51 33.66 -29.48
N GLU A 47 -8.13 33.62 -28.30
CA GLU A 47 -7.78 32.68 -27.25
C GLU A 47 -8.32 31.26 -27.49
N GLU A 48 -9.37 31.09 -28.31
CA GLU A 48 -9.99 29.78 -28.58
C GLU A 48 -9.06 28.79 -29.30
N THR A 49 -8.27 29.25 -30.29
CA THR A 49 -7.35 28.36 -31.00
C THR A 49 -6.17 27.92 -30.13
N ARG A 50 -5.70 28.79 -29.22
CA ARG A 50 -4.70 28.44 -28.21
C ARG A 50 -5.27 27.47 -27.19
N ALA A 51 -6.52 27.67 -26.77
CA ALA A 51 -7.25 26.76 -25.88
C ALA A 51 -7.32 25.34 -26.43
N LEU A 52 -7.72 25.19 -27.70
CA LEU A 52 -7.84 23.89 -28.34
C LEU A 52 -6.49 23.18 -28.46
N ARG A 53 -5.41 23.89 -28.82
CA ARG A 53 -4.05 23.32 -28.83
C ARG A 53 -3.59 22.89 -27.45
N GLN A 54 -3.86 23.69 -26.43
CA GLN A 54 -3.55 23.35 -25.04
C GLN A 54 -4.33 22.11 -24.59
N PHE A 55 -5.64 22.07 -24.84
CA PHE A 55 -6.46 20.91 -24.51
C PHE A 55 -5.98 19.64 -25.21
N ALA A 56 -5.69 19.71 -26.51
CA ALA A 56 -5.14 18.59 -27.27
C ALA A 56 -3.79 18.13 -26.71
N GLY A 57 -2.89 19.06 -26.38
CA GLY A 57 -1.60 18.73 -25.76
C GLY A 57 -1.75 18.05 -24.39
N LEU A 58 -2.69 18.50 -23.55
CA LEU A 58 -2.99 17.82 -22.28
C LEU A 58 -3.55 16.41 -22.51
N ALA A 59 -4.48 16.25 -23.46
CA ALA A 59 -5.06 14.96 -23.82
C ALA A 59 -3.99 13.96 -24.28
N TRP A 60 -3.03 14.40 -25.11
CA TRP A 60 -1.90 13.57 -25.54
C TRP A 60 -1.00 13.13 -24.38
N ALA A 61 -0.68 14.04 -23.44
CA ALA A 61 0.10 13.70 -22.26
C ALA A 61 -0.62 12.67 -21.38
N VAL A 62 -1.91 12.86 -21.13
CA VAL A 62 -2.73 11.91 -20.34
C VAL A 62 -2.79 10.56 -21.05
N ALA A 63 -3.04 10.54 -22.36
CA ALA A 63 -3.06 9.31 -23.15
C ALA A 63 -1.72 8.57 -23.08
N ALA A 64 -0.59 9.26 -23.22
CA ALA A 64 0.75 8.67 -23.09
C ALA A 64 0.97 8.05 -21.71
N CYS A 65 0.58 8.75 -20.63
CA CYS A 65 0.71 8.25 -19.27
C CYS A 65 -0.15 7.00 -19.03
N VAL A 66 -1.41 7.00 -19.52
CA VAL A 66 -2.31 5.85 -19.42
C VAL A 66 -1.78 4.65 -20.21
N LEU A 67 -1.27 4.87 -21.43
CA LEU A 67 -0.66 3.81 -22.23
C LEU A 67 0.58 3.21 -21.54
N ALA A 68 1.44 4.04 -20.94
CA ALA A 68 2.60 3.58 -20.17
C ALA A 68 2.20 2.72 -18.96
N LEU A 69 1.17 3.13 -18.22
CA LEU A 69 0.59 2.37 -17.10
C LEU A 69 0.07 1.00 -17.55
N LEU A 70 -0.75 0.99 -18.60
CA LEU A 70 -1.35 -0.23 -19.15
C LEU A 70 -0.29 -1.18 -19.72
N TYR A 71 0.73 -0.64 -20.39
CA TYR A 71 1.82 -1.43 -20.93
C TYR A 71 2.65 -2.08 -19.82
N ALA A 72 3.05 -1.31 -18.79
CA ALA A 72 3.75 -1.86 -17.62
C ALA A 72 2.93 -2.96 -16.92
N TRP A 73 1.63 -2.74 -16.77
CA TRP A 73 0.72 -3.72 -16.19
C TRP A 73 0.67 -5.01 -16.99
N ASN A 74 0.39 -4.89 -18.28
CA ASN A 74 0.34 -6.02 -19.20
C ASN A 74 1.66 -6.80 -19.20
N ARG A 75 2.80 -6.09 -19.13
CA ARG A 75 4.13 -6.70 -19.11
C ARG A 75 4.38 -7.57 -17.88
N VAL A 76 3.94 -7.13 -16.69
CA VAL A 76 4.08 -7.96 -15.47
C VAL A 76 3.06 -9.10 -15.49
N ALA A 77 1.81 -8.81 -15.82
CA ALA A 77 0.72 -9.79 -15.76
C ALA A 77 0.85 -10.92 -16.79
N ALA A 78 1.32 -10.62 -18.02
CA ALA A 78 1.39 -11.62 -19.09
C ALA A 78 2.61 -12.55 -18.99
N PHE A 79 3.69 -12.11 -18.32
CA PHE A 79 4.96 -12.85 -18.33
C PHE A 79 5.33 -13.45 -16.98
N HIS A 80 4.79 -12.94 -15.87
CA HIS A 80 5.11 -13.50 -14.56
C HIS A 80 4.16 -14.65 -14.20
N PRO A 81 4.67 -15.85 -13.88
CA PRO A 81 3.84 -17.06 -13.70
C PRO A 81 2.81 -16.96 -12.56
N LEU A 82 3.08 -16.17 -11.51
CA LEU A 82 2.07 -15.90 -10.46
C LEU A 82 0.76 -15.27 -10.96
N TRP A 83 0.77 -14.65 -12.15
CA TRP A 83 -0.42 -14.03 -12.74
C TRP A 83 -1.14 -14.94 -13.75
N ASP A 84 -0.47 -16.02 -14.18
CA ASP A 84 -1.00 -17.02 -15.10
C ASP A 84 -0.89 -18.43 -14.48
N PRO A 85 -1.97 -18.95 -13.87
CA PRO A 85 -1.93 -20.24 -13.18
C PRO A 85 -1.75 -21.42 -14.13
N GLU A 86 -2.15 -21.31 -15.40
CA GLU A 86 -1.91 -22.36 -16.38
C GLU A 86 -0.43 -22.45 -16.70
N HIS A 87 0.22 -21.30 -16.90
CA HIS A 87 1.66 -21.23 -17.07
C HIS A 87 2.41 -21.70 -15.83
N LEU A 88 1.98 -21.33 -14.63
CA LEU A 88 2.56 -21.83 -13.38
C LEU A 88 2.38 -23.34 -13.21
N ALA A 89 1.21 -23.89 -13.55
CA ALA A 89 0.97 -25.34 -13.51
C ALA A 89 1.88 -26.06 -14.51
N TRP A 90 2.06 -25.50 -15.70
CA TRP A 90 3.00 -26.02 -16.69
C TRP A 90 4.46 -26.00 -16.19
N LEU A 91 4.90 -24.90 -15.57
CA LEU A 91 6.25 -24.80 -14.96
C LEU A 91 6.44 -25.84 -13.86
N ARG A 92 5.41 -26.13 -13.06
CA ARG A 92 5.44 -27.17 -12.02
C ARG A 92 5.49 -28.59 -12.59
N ALA A 93 4.90 -28.82 -13.75
CA ALA A 93 4.81 -30.12 -14.39
C ALA A 93 6.02 -30.48 -15.28
N THR A 94 6.87 -29.49 -15.59
CA THR A 94 8.01 -29.66 -16.51
C THR A 94 9.34 -29.56 -15.74
N PRO A 95 10.43 -30.14 -16.26
CA PRO A 95 11.77 -30.06 -15.64
C PRO A 95 12.44 -28.69 -15.86
N TRP A 96 11.66 -27.61 -15.89
CA TRP A 96 12.19 -26.26 -16.10
C TRP A 96 12.95 -25.78 -14.85
N ASP A 97 14.16 -25.23 -15.03
CA ASP A 97 15.10 -24.93 -13.94
C ASP A 97 15.33 -23.42 -13.69
N GLY A 98 14.56 -22.56 -14.36
CA GLY A 98 14.64 -21.10 -14.25
C GLY A 98 15.93 -20.46 -14.75
N ARG A 99 16.86 -21.23 -15.32
CA ARG A 99 18.09 -20.68 -15.94
C ARG A 99 17.83 -20.17 -17.35
N VAL A 100 16.85 -20.75 -18.03
CA VAL A 100 16.38 -20.32 -19.35
C VAL A 100 15.16 -19.42 -19.17
N ASP A 101 15.04 -18.41 -20.02
CA ASP A 101 13.86 -17.56 -20.06
C ASP A 101 12.59 -18.41 -20.22
N SER A 102 11.49 -17.96 -19.62
CA SER A 102 10.21 -18.67 -19.74
C SER A 102 9.78 -18.76 -21.22
N PRO A 103 9.07 -19.83 -21.64
CA PRO A 103 8.48 -19.92 -22.98
C PRO A 103 7.61 -18.73 -23.36
N THR A 104 6.97 -18.07 -22.38
CA THR A 104 6.17 -16.86 -22.62
C THR A 104 7.04 -15.61 -22.84
N GLY A 105 8.33 -15.70 -22.51
CA GLY A 105 9.32 -14.65 -22.64
C GLY A 105 9.96 -14.27 -21.30
N PRO A 106 11.01 -13.43 -21.32
CA PRO A 106 11.67 -12.97 -20.10
C PRO A 106 10.75 -12.07 -19.27
N VAL A 107 10.69 -12.29 -17.94
CA VAL A 107 10.02 -11.35 -17.01
C VAL A 107 10.76 -10.01 -16.97
N ARG A 108 12.10 -10.04 -17.06
CA ARG A 108 12.93 -8.83 -17.15
C ARG A 108 12.59 -7.99 -18.38
N LEU A 109 12.76 -6.68 -18.25
CA LEU A 109 12.61 -5.77 -19.38
C LEU A 109 13.68 -6.04 -20.45
N THR A 110 13.27 -5.94 -21.71
CA THR A 110 14.05 -6.18 -22.93
C THR A 110 14.29 -4.87 -23.68
N SER A 111 15.13 -4.90 -24.70
CA SER A 111 15.32 -3.75 -25.60
C SER A 111 14.03 -3.37 -26.35
N LEU A 112 13.15 -4.34 -26.63
CA LEU A 112 11.85 -4.09 -27.25
C LEU A 112 10.94 -3.24 -26.33
N ASP A 113 10.99 -3.49 -25.02
CA ASP A 113 10.24 -2.70 -24.03
C ASP A 113 10.69 -1.23 -24.05
N ALA A 114 11.99 -0.96 -24.26
CA ALA A 114 12.51 0.40 -24.40
C ALA A 114 11.97 1.10 -25.66
N ILE A 115 11.83 0.39 -26.78
CA ILE A 115 11.24 0.93 -28.01
C ILE A 115 9.78 1.32 -27.78
N TRP A 116 8.98 0.44 -27.16
CA TRP A 116 7.57 0.74 -26.88
C TRP A 116 7.39 1.92 -25.94
N VAL A 117 8.18 1.98 -24.86
CA VAL A 117 8.16 3.11 -23.92
C VAL A 117 8.60 4.40 -24.60
N ALA A 118 9.59 4.36 -25.49
CA ALA A 118 10.01 5.52 -26.28
C ALA A 118 8.90 6.01 -27.23
N LEU A 119 8.20 5.10 -27.91
CA LEU A 119 7.06 5.44 -28.79
C LEU A 119 5.90 6.05 -28.00
N ILE A 120 5.56 5.49 -26.84
CA ILE A 120 4.53 6.05 -25.95
C ILE A 120 4.95 7.44 -25.45
N SER A 121 6.22 7.61 -25.09
CA SER A 121 6.77 8.89 -24.63
C SER A 121 6.81 9.94 -25.73
N ALA A 122 6.99 9.54 -26.99
CA ALA A 122 6.96 10.44 -28.14
C ALA A 122 5.58 11.11 -28.32
N LEU A 123 4.48 10.45 -27.92
CA LEU A 123 3.15 11.06 -27.92
C LEU A 123 3.07 12.29 -26.99
N ALA A 124 3.83 12.28 -25.90
CA ALA A 124 3.87 13.40 -24.95
C ALA A 124 4.71 14.59 -25.44
N ILE A 125 5.54 14.44 -26.50
CA ILE A 125 6.31 15.56 -27.09
C ILE A 125 5.36 16.66 -27.63
N GLN A 126 4.15 16.28 -28.04
CA GLN A 126 3.13 17.21 -28.51
C GLN A 126 2.48 18.01 -27.37
N SER A 127 2.77 17.69 -26.12
CA SER A 127 2.20 18.36 -24.96
C SER A 127 3.10 19.49 -24.46
N PRO A 128 2.60 20.73 -24.35
CA PRO A 128 3.33 21.80 -23.68
C PRO A 128 3.31 21.66 -22.14
N PHE A 129 2.51 20.74 -21.59
CA PHE A 129 2.26 20.64 -20.15
C PHE A 129 3.05 19.54 -19.45
N ALA A 130 3.48 18.52 -20.19
CA ALA A 130 4.12 17.35 -19.62
C ALA A 130 5.43 17.05 -20.34
N SER A 131 6.48 16.81 -19.57
CA SER A 131 7.72 16.27 -20.12
C SER A 131 7.47 14.87 -20.69
N PRO A 132 8.07 14.52 -21.84
CA PRO A 132 8.01 13.15 -22.37
C PRO A 132 8.68 12.12 -21.45
N LEU A 133 9.37 12.53 -20.39
CA LEU A 133 9.94 11.64 -19.38
C LEU A 133 8.90 11.12 -18.36
N TYR A 134 7.75 11.77 -18.20
CA TYR A 134 6.73 11.29 -17.25
C TYR A 134 6.14 9.93 -17.63
N PRO A 135 5.79 9.64 -18.90
CA PRO A 135 5.39 8.29 -19.31
C PRO A 135 6.46 7.23 -19.00
N VAL A 136 7.75 7.54 -19.20
CA VAL A 136 8.86 6.65 -18.83
C VAL A 136 8.89 6.38 -17.33
N ALA A 137 8.84 7.44 -16.52
CA ALA A 137 8.84 7.35 -15.07
C ALA A 137 7.65 6.52 -14.56
N LEU A 138 6.46 6.76 -15.11
CA LEU A 138 5.23 6.03 -14.77
C LEU A 138 5.30 4.56 -15.15
N PHE A 139 5.85 4.23 -16.32
CA PHE A 139 6.07 2.84 -16.72
C PHE A 139 6.91 2.10 -15.68
N PHE A 140 8.08 2.65 -15.32
CA PHE A 140 8.97 2.02 -14.33
C PHE A 140 8.37 1.96 -12.93
N CYS A 141 7.68 3.01 -12.47
CA CYS A 141 6.99 3.00 -11.18
C CYS A 141 5.93 1.89 -11.11
N THR A 142 5.13 1.77 -12.17
CA THR A 142 4.04 0.79 -12.25
C THR A 142 4.58 -0.62 -12.32
N TYR A 143 5.59 -0.85 -13.15
CA TYR A 143 6.26 -2.13 -13.25
C TYR A 143 6.88 -2.54 -11.90
N THR A 144 7.55 -1.61 -11.21
CA THR A 144 8.15 -1.84 -9.90
C THR A 144 7.10 -2.15 -8.84
N LEU A 145 5.98 -1.41 -8.82
CA LEU A 145 4.87 -1.64 -7.89
C LEU A 145 4.27 -3.04 -8.08
N LEU A 146 3.96 -3.42 -9.32
CA LEU A 146 3.39 -4.73 -9.62
C LEU A 146 4.39 -5.86 -9.36
N SER A 147 5.67 -5.64 -9.66
CA SER A 147 6.74 -6.57 -9.30
C SER A 147 6.87 -6.73 -7.79
N ALA A 148 6.77 -5.66 -7.01
CA ALA A 148 6.78 -5.72 -5.54
C ALA A 148 5.60 -6.55 -5.01
N VAL A 149 4.39 -6.35 -5.54
CA VAL A 149 3.22 -7.19 -5.21
C VAL A 149 3.48 -8.65 -5.53
N THR A 150 4.13 -8.90 -6.67
CA THR A 150 4.43 -10.24 -7.16
C THR A 150 5.50 -10.94 -6.30
N LEU A 151 6.60 -10.26 -5.99
CA LEU A 151 7.66 -10.74 -5.09
C LEU A 151 7.11 -11.01 -3.69
N ASN A 152 6.22 -10.15 -3.18
CA ASN A 152 5.55 -10.37 -1.91
C ASN A 152 4.66 -11.62 -1.96
N GLY A 153 3.98 -11.86 -3.09
CA GLY A 153 3.19 -13.08 -3.32
C GLY A 153 4.02 -14.34 -3.51
N ALA A 154 5.27 -14.21 -3.95
CA ALA A 154 6.26 -15.28 -4.04
C ALA A 154 6.97 -15.58 -2.70
N GLY A 155 6.77 -14.73 -1.67
CA GLY A 155 7.41 -14.87 -0.36
C GLY A 155 8.70 -14.07 -0.16
N ASP A 156 9.22 -13.37 -1.18
CA ASP A 156 10.36 -12.46 -1.03
C ASP A 156 9.91 -11.08 -0.54
N HIS A 157 9.48 -11.03 0.71
CA HIS A 157 8.97 -9.82 1.35
C HIS A 157 10.02 -8.71 1.50
N ASN A 158 11.30 -9.09 1.65
CA ASN A 158 12.41 -8.13 1.75
C ASN A 158 12.53 -7.35 0.44
N ALA A 159 12.66 -8.06 -0.69
CA ALA A 159 12.76 -7.42 -2.00
C ALA A 159 11.54 -6.56 -2.33
N ALA A 160 10.33 -7.08 -2.06
CA ALA A 160 9.10 -6.32 -2.22
C ALA A 160 9.09 -5.01 -1.41
N THR A 161 9.58 -5.05 -0.17
CA THR A 161 9.58 -3.87 0.69
C THR A 161 10.61 -2.84 0.24
N TRP A 162 11.81 -3.27 -0.15
CA TRP A 162 12.81 -2.36 -0.74
C TRP A 162 12.31 -1.70 -2.02
N ALA A 163 11.60 -2.45 -2.86
CA ALA A 163 10.98 -1.91 -4.07
C ALA A 163 9.92 -0.85 -3.77
N LEU A 164 9.05 -1.09 -2.78
CA LEU A 164 8.09 -0.09 -2.33
C LEU A 164 8.79 1.13 -1.72
N MET A 165 9.85 0.96 -0.92
CA MET A 165 10.62 2.09 -0.40
C MET A 165 11.20 2.95 -1.52
N ALA A 166 11.77 2.32 -2.56
CA ALA A 166 12.38 3.04 -3.67
C ALA A 166 11.37 3.86 -4.48
N LEU A 167 10.09 3.48 -4.52
CA LEU A 167 9.01 4.24 -5.15
C LEU A 167 8.70 5.59 -4.46
N SER A 168 9.23 5.85 -3.27
CA SER A 168 9.14 7.19 -2.66
C SER A 168 9.96 8.24 -3.41
N GLY A 169 11.08 7.84 -4.06
CA GLY A 169 11.97 8.75 -4.79
C GLY A 169 11.29 9.51 -5.92
N PRO A 170 10.63 8.83 -6.88
CA PRO A 170 9.89 9.49 -7.97
C PRO A 170 8.85 10.51 -7.48
N ILE A 171 8.23 10.26 -6.31
CA ILE A 171 7.24 11.17 -5.71
C ILE A 171 7.93 12.46 -5.24
N VAL A 172 9.10 12.36 -4.59
CA VAL A 172 9.88 13.53 -4.14
C VAL A 172 10.23 14.43 -5.33
N TYR A 173 10.65 13.84 -6.45
CA TYR A 173 11.12 14.57 -7.63
C TYR A 173 10.05 14.78 -8.69
N LEU A 174 8.76 14.72 -8.34
CA LEU A 174 7.66 14.80 -9.31
C LEU A 174 7.70 16.09 -10.15
N SER A 175 8.17 17.20 -9.59
CA SER A 175 8.33 18.49 -10.29
C SER A 175 9.54 18.54 -11.24
N GLN A 176 10.47 17.59 -11.13
CA GLN A 176 11.72 17.55 -11.87
C GLN A 176 11.77 16.27 -12.73
N PRO A 177 11.31 16.33 -13.99
CA PRO A 177 11.03 15.13 -14.79
C PRO A 177 12.26 14.23 -15.01
N VAL A 178 13.45 14.82 -15.12
CA VAL A 178 14.72 14.08 -15.26
C VAL A 178 15.02 13.26 -14.00
N PHE A 179 14.94 13.88 -12.81
CA PHE A 179 15.19 13.19 -11.55
C PHE A 179 14.08 12.20 -11.20
N CYS A 180 12.82 12.52 -11.51
CA CYS A 180 11.70 11.57 -11.39
C CYS A 180 11.97 10.30 -12.19
N CYS A 181 12.31 10.45 -13.48
CA CYS A 181 12.64 9.33 -14.36
C CYS A 181 13.84 8.52 -13.85
N LEU A 182 14.92 9.21 -13.46
CA LEU A 182 16.11 8.56 -12.90
C LEU A 182 15.77 7.74 -11.65
N MET A 183 15.01 8.32 -10.71
CA MET A 183 14.59 7.63 -9.50
C MET A 183 13.65 6.45 -9.79
N SER A 184 12.81 6.53 -10.83
CA SER A 184 11.96 5.41 -11.25
C SER A 184 12.79 4.25 -11.82
N ILE A 185 13.84 4.56 -12.59
CA ILE A 185 14.79 3.55 -13.08
C ILE A 185 15.52 2.90 -11.91
N LEU A 186 16.02 3.69 -10.96
CA LEU A 186 16.68 3.17 -9.75
C LEU A 186 15.72 2.30 -8.93
N ALA A 187 14.44 2.68 -8.83
CA ALA A 187 13.42 1.85 -8.19
C ALA A 187 13.22 0.52 -8.92
N TYR A 188 13.21 0.51 -10.26
CA TYR A 188 13.16 -0.73 -11.04
C TYR A 188 14.36 -1.65 -10.78
N LEU A 189 15.57 -1.10 -10.61
CA LEU A 189 16.75 -1.93 -10.31
C LEU A 189 16.58 -2.75 -9.03
N THR A 190 15.78 -2.28 -8.07
CA THR A 190 15.51 -3.03 -6.83
C THR A 190 14.68 -4.30 -7.06
N VAL A 191 13.86 -4.37 -8.12
CA VAL A 191 13.07 -5.56 -8.47
C VAL A 191 13.71 -6.40 -9.57
N HIS A 192 14.66 -5.86 -10.33
CA HIS A 192 15.26 -6.53 -11.48
C HIS A 192 15.89 -7.88 -11.10
N TRP A 193 16.78 -7.90 -10.10
CA TRP A 193 17.45 -9.12 -9.66
C TRP A 193 16.51 -10.05 -8.88
N PRO A 194 15.71 -9.57 -7.91
CA PRO A 194 14.76 -10.42 -7.20
C PRO A 194 13.74 -11.11 -8.11
N ASN A 195 13.26 -10.45 -9.18
CA ASN A 195 12.36 -11.11 -10.15
C ASN A 195 13.06 -12.30 -10.84
N ALA A 196 14.32 -12.14 -11.25
CA ALA A 196 15.09 -13.22 -11.85
C ALA A 196 15.45 -14.34 -10.85
N LYS A 197 15.61 -13.99 -9.57
CA LYS A 197 15.82 -14.97 -8.49
C LYS A 197 14.55 -15.76 -8.20
N CYS A 198 13.42 -15.07 -8.05
CA CYS A 198 12.08 -15.62 -7.83
C CYS A 198 11.74 -16.70 -8.87
N LEU A 199 12.05 -16.46 -10.15
CA LEU A 199 11.85 -17.44 -11.21
C LEU A 199 12.70 -18.71 -11.07
N ARG A 200 13.90 -18.62 -10.49
CA ARG A 200 14.77 -19.79 -10.26
C ARG A 200 14.32 -20.67 -9.10
N GLU A 201 13.45 -20.14 -8.23
CA GLU A 201 12.93 -20.84 -7.06
C GLU A 201 11.59 -21.54 -7.34
N VAL A 202 11.16 -21.63 -8.61
CA VAL A 202 9.99 -22.41 -9.00
C VAL A 202 10.33 -23.91 -8.92
N PRO A 203 9.48 -24.76 -8.33
CA PRO A 203 8.14 -24.48 -7.83
C PRO A 203 8.14 -23.67 -6.53
N PHE A 204 7.38 -22.56 -6.50
CA PHE A 204 7.14 -21.82 -5.27
C PHE A 204 6.59 -22.80 -4.23
N ASN A 205 7.21 -22.86 -3.04
CA ASN A 205 6.73 -23.71 -1.95
C ASN A 205 5.22 -23.48 -1.78
N ASP A 206 4.41 -24.55 -1.69
CA ASP A 206 2.95 -24.41 -1.60
C ASP A 206 2.48 -23.63 -0.36
N THR A 207 3.36 -23.46 0.63
CA THR A 207 3.14 -22.58 1.79
C THR A 207 3.36 -21.09 1.51
N GLN A 208 4.05 -20.75 0.42
CA GLN A 208 4.49 -19.41 0.06
C GLN A 208 3.71 -18.79 -1.09
N ALA A 209 3.11 -19.61 -1.97
CA ALA A 209 2.25 -19.11 -3.04
C ALA A 209 1.00 -18.47 -2.43
N PHE A 210 1.05 -17.15 -2.24
CA PHE A 210 -0.16 -16.38 -1.97
C PHE A 210 -1.07 -16.55 -3.18
N ASP A 211 -2.09 -17.40 -3.05
CA ASP A 211 -3.08 -17.60 -4.10
C ASP A 211 -3.99 -16.37 -4.16
N LEU A 212 -3.43 -15.30 -4.72
CA LEU A 212 -4.06 -14.01 -4.98
C LEU A 212 -5.37 -14.21 -5.73
N ARG A 213 -5.42 -15.22 -6.62
CA ARG A 213 -6.61 -15.56 -7.38
C ARG A 213 -7.65 -16.26 -6.49
N ARG A 214 -7.28 -17.17 -5.59
CA ARG A 214 -8.22 -17.72 -4.59
C ARG A 214 -8.76 -16.64 -3.65
N TYR A 215 -7.94 -15.69 -3.21
CA TYR A 215 -8.41 -14.56 -2.40
C TYR A 215 -9.38 -13.63 -3.18
N LEU A 216 -9.12 -13.39 -4.47
CA LEU A 216 -9.95 -12.50 -5.30
C LEU A 216 -11.20 -13.20 -5.87
N ASN A 217 -11.10 -14.49 -6.18
CA ASN A 217 -12.17 -15.31 -6.76
C ASN A 217 -13.00 -16.03 -5.69
N GLN A 218 -12.64 -15.96 -4.41
CA GLN A 218 -13.55 -16.20 -3.29
C GLN A 218 -14.64 -15.13 -3.31
N SER A 219 -15.52 -15.26 -4.29
CA SER A 219 -16.86 -14.71 -4.27
C SER A 219 -17.49 -15.37 -3.05
N PHE A 220 -17.59 -14.62 -1.95
CA PHE A 220 -18.25 -15.09 -0.74
C PHE A 220 -19.66 -15.54 -1.10
N THR A 221 -19.84 -16.84 -1.36
CA THR A 221 -21.18 -17.35 -1.52
C THR A 221 -21.83 -17.25 -0.14
N PRO A 222 -23.09 -16.80 -0.05
CA PRO A 222 -23.78 -16.71 1.24
C PRO A 222 -23.81 -18.04 2.00
N GLN A 223 -23.68 -19.17 1.31
CA GLN A 223 -23.60 -20.50 1.89
C GLN A 223 -22.30 -20.73 2.68
N ASP A 224 -21.15 -20.22 2.23
CA ASP A 224 -19.88 -20.34 2.98
C ASP A 224 -19.87 -19.53 4.29
N ARG A 225 -20.77 -18.54 4.43
CA ARG A 225 -20.98 -17.79 5.68
C ARG A 225 -21.84 -18.55 6.68
N ALA A 226 -22.76 -19.39 6.21
CA ALA A 226 -23.73 -20.09 7.07
C ALA A 226 -23.11 -21.33 7.76
N THR A 227 -22.06 -21.91 7.19
CA THR A 227 -21.39 -23.11 7.74
C THR A 227 -20.20 -22.79 8.65
N GLY A 228 -19.90 -21.52 8.93
CA GLY A 228 -18.70 -21.14 9.70
C GLY A 228 -17.37 -21.52 9.01
N GLY A 229 -17.42 -21.92 7.73
CA GLY A 229 -16.33 -22.48 6.94
C GLY A 229 -15.38 -21.45 6.33
N LEU A 230 -15.13 -20.31 6.99
CA LEU A 230 -14.33 -19.24 6.41
C LEU A 230 -12.83 -19.58 6.23
N PHE A 231 -12.38 -20.75 6.69
CA PHE A 231 -11.01 -21.25 6.55
C PHE A 231 -10.90 -22.72 6.12
N ASP A 232 -11.76 -23.20 5.20
CA ASP A 232 -11.66 -24.54 4.60
C ASP A 232 -10.50 -24.62 3.56
N GLY A 233 -9.29 -24.23 3.98
CA GLY A 233 -8.12 -24.97 3.55
C GLY A 233 -8.12 -26.31 4.28
N PRO A 234 -7.77 -27.44 3.64
CA PRO A 234 -7.92 -28.81 4.17
C PRO A 234 -7.19 -29.13 5.49
N GLY A 235 -6.65 -28.16 6.23
CA GLY A 235 -6.06 -28.35 7.55
C GLY A 235 -6.23 -27.20 8.56
N LEU A 236 -6.89 -26.07 8.24
CA LEU A 236 -6.95 -24.90 9.14
C LEU A 236 -8.31 -24.72 9.83
N ASN A 237 -9.37 -25.37 9.34
CA ASN A 237 -10.70 -25.34 9.94
C ASN A 237 -10.91 -26.31 11.10
N MET A 238 -9.96 -27.20 11.40
CA MET A 238 -10.10 -28.17 12.50
C MET A 238 -10.10 -27.54 13.90
N LEU A 239 -9.67 -26.28 14.04
CA LEU A 239 -9.50 -25.67 15.36
C LEU A 239 -10.81 -25.11 15.95
N GLY A 240 -11.84 -24.81 15.13
CA GLY A 240 -13.09 -24.19 15.61
C GLY A 240 -12.90 -22.78 16.19
N TRP A 241 -13.98 -22.00 16.33
CA TRP A 241 -13.89 -20.71 17.02
C TRP A 241 -13.77 -20.94 18.54
N PRO A 242 -12.84 -20.28 19.27
CA PRO A 242 -11.98 -19.16 18.86
C PRO A 242 -10.56 -19.57 18.39
N LEU A 243 -10.24 -20.85 18.33
CA LEU A 243 -8.88 -21.34 18.05
C LEU A 243 -8.48 -21.21 16.57
N THR A 244 -9.39 -20.91 15.65
CA THR A 244 -9.06 -20.48 14.27
C THR A 244 -8.14 -19.25 14.24
N ILE A 245 -8.06 -18.49 15.33
CA ILE A 245 -7.09 -17.40 15.52
C ILE A 245 -5.64 -17.93 15.58
N LEU A 246 -5.43 -19.20 15.94
CA LEU A 246 -4.12 -19.87 16.04
C LEU A 246 -3.67 -20.52 14.74
N ALA A 247 -4.50 -20.50 13.70
CA ALA A 247 -4.13 -20.96 12.38
C ALA A 247 -2.85 -20.22 11.93
N PRO A 248 -1.79 -20.92 11.46
CA PRO A 248 -0.58 -20.27 10.94
C PRO A 248 -0.97 -19.21 9.90
N ARG A 249 -0.86 -17.95 10.32
CA ARG A 249 -1.25 -16.83 9.47
C ARG A 249 -0.15 -16.54 8.45
N THR A 250 -0.60 -16.07 7.30
CA THR A 250 0.20 -15.79 6.11
C THR A 250 1.48 -14.99 6.40
N SER A 251 2.49 -15.26 5.57
CA SER A 251 3.87 -14.81 5.68
C SER A 251 4.07 -13.29 5.78
N TRP A 252 3.18 -12.47 5.20
CA TRP A 252 3.35 -11.01 5.19
C TRP A 252 3.22 -10.37 6.59
N ARG A 253 2.29 -10.87 7.43
CA ARG A 253 2.12 -10.35 8.81
C ARG A 253 3.35 -10.69 9.64
N THR A 254 3.87 -11.89 9.45
CA THR A 254 5.12 -12.35 10.06
C THR A 254 6.28 -11.48 9.60
N PHE A 255 6.35 -11.14 8.32
CA PHE A 255 7.39 -10.26 7.79
C PHE A 255 7.36 -8.85 8.40
N VAL A 256 6.22 -8.15 8.32
CA VAL A 256 6.08 -6.78 8.86
C VAL A 256 6.43 -6.76 10.36
N ARG A 257 6.14 -7.85 11.06
CA ARG A 257 6.48 -8.06 12.46
C ARG A 257 7.96 -8.36 12.70
N GLN A 258 8.62 -9.11 11.81
CA GLN A 258 10.05 -9.40 11.89
C GLN A 258 10.88 -8.15 11.55
N SER A 259 10.39 -7.31 10.64
CA SER A 259 11.09 -6.14 10.11
C SER A 259 10.32 -4.83 10.32
N PRO A 260 9.93 -4.48 11.57
CA PRO A 260 9.11 -3.29 11.83
C PRO A 260 9.84 -1.99 11.51
N TRP A 261 11.17 -2.01 11.54
CA TRP A 261 12.02 -0.88 11.17
C TRP A 261 11.95 -0.58 9.67
N ILE A 262 11.89 -1.61 8.83
CA ILE A 262 11.77 -1.43 7.38
C ILE A 262 10.39 -0.86 7.05
N ALA A 263 9.32 -1.43 7.60
CA ALA A 263 7.96 -0.90 7.42
C ALA A 263 7.83 0.55 7.93
N SER A 264 8.43 0.85 9.08
CA SER A 264 8.51 2.19 9.65
C SER A 264 9.26 3.17 8.74
N ALA A 265 10.42 2.76 8.21
CA ALA A 265 11.19 3.56 7.27
C ALA A 265 10.40 3.83 5.98
N SER A 266 9.67 2.83 5.46
CA SER A 266 8.76 3.03 4.32
C SER A 266 7.72 4.10 4.61
N VAL A 267 7.02 4.01 5.75
CA VAL A 267 6.01 5.02 6.13
C VAL A 267 6.64 6.40 6.26
N ALA A 268 7.81 6.52 6.88
CA ALA A 268 8.53 7.79 6.98
C ALA A 268 8.87 8.36 5.59
N LEU A 269 9.46 7.55 4.71
CA LEU A 269 9.84 7.97 3.36
C LEU A 269 8.64 8.42 2.52
N TYR A 270 7.54 7.67 2.52
CA TYR A 270 6.34 8.07 1.81
C TYR A 270 5.69 9.33 2.40
N THR A 271 5.68 9.46 3.72
CA THR A 271 5.19 10.67 4.38
C THR A 271 6.03 11.88 3.97
N PHE A 272 7.35 11.75 4.00
CA PHE A 272 8.26 12.79 3.53
C PHE A 272 7.99 13.13 2.06
N ALA A 273 7.92 12.13 1.19
CA ALA A 273 7.73 12.32 -0.24
C ALA A 273 6.42 13.04 -0.57
N ILE A 274 5.32 12.63 0.06
CA ILE A 274 4.00 13.25 -0.13
C ILE A 274 4.00 14.70 0.37
N LEU A 275 4.53 14.96 1.58
CA LEU A 275 4.58 16.31 2.12
C LEU A 275 5.52 17.23 1.32
N HIS A 276 6.65 16.70 0.84
CA HIS A 276 7.56 17.44 -0.01
C HIS A 276 6.92 17.78 -1.36
N ALA A 277 6.29 16.80 -2.03
CA ALA A 277 5.57 17.03 -3.28
C ALA A 277 4.44 18.05 -3.09
N TYR A 278 3.67 17.93 -2.01
CA TYR A 278 2.60 18.86 -1.67
C TYR A 278 3.12 20.30 -1.49
N ASN A 279 4.21 20.47 -0.73
CA ASN A 279 4.85 21.78 -0.51
C ASN A 279 5.52 22.34 -1.78
N SER A 280 5.91 21.49 -2.73
CA SER A 280 6.47 21.95 -4.00
C SER A 280 5.41 22.55 -4.94
N VAL A 281 4.16 22.08 -4.82
CA VAL A 281 3.01 22.57 -5.61
C VAL A 281 2.37 23.77 -4.94
N HIS A 282 2.21 23.72 -3.62
CA HIS A 282 1.66 24.80 -2.83
C HIS A 282 2.85 25.59 -2.29
N SER A 283 3.22 26.66 -2.98
CA SER A 283 4.13 27.67 -2.46
C SER A 283 3.47 28.32 -1.23
N PHE A 284 3.54 27.63 -0.09
CA PHE A 284 3.16 28.19 1.20
C PHE A 284 4.02 29.42 1.38
N SER A 285 3.40 30.58 1.25
CA SER A 285 3.97 31.85 1.66
C SER A 285 4.47 31.66 3.09
N GLN A 286 5.76 31.93 3.33
CA GLN A 286 6.36 31.89 4.66
C GLN A 286 5.61 32.78 5.66
N GLU A 287 4.81 33.74 5.18
CA GLU A 287 4.00 34.64 6.01
C GLU A 287 2.77 33.96 6.63
N ASP A 288 2.24 32.90 6.01
CA ASP A 288 1.16 32.08 6.56
C ASP A 288 1.70 30.94 7.45
N ALA A 289 2.82 31.19 8.13
CA ALA A 289 3.36 30.28 9.13
C ALA A 289 2.37 30.17 10.29
N ALA A 290 1.32 29.36 10.10
CA ALA A 290 0.47 28.91 11.17
C ALA A 290 1.42 28.40 12.26
N PRO A 291 1.17 28.77 13.53
CA PRO A 291 2.13 28.53 14.57
C PRO A 291 2.56 27.06 14.58
N THR A 292 3.85 26.80 14.76
CA THR A 292 4.45 25.45 14.74
C THR A 292 3.67 24.43 15.59
N HIS A 293 2.98 24.88 16.64
CA HIS A 293 2.10 24.07 17.48
C HIS A 293 0.85 23.53 16.76
N VAL A 294 0.28 24.24 15.79
CA VAL A 294 -0.91 23.81 15.03
C VAL A 294 -0.58 22.62 14.13
N TYR A 295 0.53 22.68 13.39
CA TYR A 295 0.99 21.55 12.56
C TYR A 295 1.35 20.35 13.44
N THR A 296 2.10 20.58 14.52
CA THR A 296 2.48 19.51 15.46
C THR A 296 1.26 18.79 16.02
N ALA A 297 0.23 19.54 16.45
CA ALA A 297 -1.00 18.96 16.98
C ALA A 297 -1.79 18.17 15.94
N ARG A 298 -1.96 18.71 14.73
CA ARG A 298 -2.68 18.02 13.64
C ARG A 298 -2.01 16.71 13.26
N PHE A 299 -0.69 16.71 13.11
CA PHE A 299 0.04 15.51 12.71
C PHE A 299 0.17 14.50 13.85
N ALA A 300 0.35 14.92 15.10
CA ALA A 300 0.38 13.99 16.24
C ALA A 300 -1.01 13.36 16.53
N ALA A 301 -2.10 14.07 16.23
CA ALA A 301 -3.46 13.59 16.46
C ALA A 301 -3.82 12.37 15.60
N ILE A 302 -3.30 12.26 14.38
CA ILE A 302 -3.61 11.16 13.45
C ILE A 302 -3.17 9.78 13.97
N PRO A 303 -1.89 9.54 14.32
CA PRO A 303 -1.44 8.24 14.84
C PRO A 303 -2.05 7.94 16.22
N PHE A 304 -2.30 8.98 17.03
CA PHE A 304 -3.02 8.84 18.29
C PHE A 304 -4.46 8.35 18.05
N ALA A 305 -5.21 9.02 17.18
CA ALA A 305 -6.58 8.62 16.84
C ALA A 305 -6.64 7.20 16.27
N PHE A 306 -5.71 6.85 15.37
CA PHE A 306 -5.64 5.52 14.79
C PHE A 306 -5.42 4.44 15.85
N THR A 307 -4.42 4.60 16.72
CA THR A 307 -4.14 3.64 17.80
C THR A 307 -5.27 3.58 18.84
N PHE A 308 -5.92 4.71 19.10
CA PHE A 308 -7.08 4.78 19.98
C PHE A 308 -8.29 4.03 19.40
N ILE A 309 -8.63 4.23 18.12
CA ILE A 309 -9.69 3.48 17.42
C ILE A 309 -9.42 1.97 17.50
N PHE A 310 -8.17 1.54 17.27
CA PHE A 310 -7.80 0.13 17.43
C PHE A 310 -8.07 -0.38 18.86
N SER A 311 -7.79 0.44 19.87
CA SER A 311 -8.05 0.09 21.27
C SER A 311 -9.55 -0.04 21.59
N LEU A 312 -10.39 0.77 20.94
CA LEU A 312 -11.85 0.66 21.07
C LEU A 312 -12.39 -0.67 20.53
N PHE A 313 -11.81 -1.22 19.45
CA PHE A 313 -12.20 -2.55 18.95
C PHE A 313 -11.91 -3.67 19.96
N TYR A 314 -10.79 -3.58 20.70
CA TYR A 314 -10.52 -4.52 21.79
C TYR A 314 -11.52 -4.38 22.93
N PHE A 315 -11.93 -3.17 23.26
CA PHE A 315 -12.90 -2.93 24.34
C PHE A 315 -14.31 -3.48 24.02
N HIS A 316 -14.67 -3.48 22.74
CA HIS A 316 -15.95 -4.05 22.29
C HIS A 316 -15.98 -5.58 22.48
N THR A 317 -14.85 -6.26 22.33
CA THR A 317 -14.76 -7.73 22.40
C THR A 317 -14.36 -8.24 23.80
N CYS A 318 -13.60 -7.46 24.55
CA CYS A 318 -12.97 -7.88 25.80
C CYS A 318 -13.22 -6.88 26.93
N ALA A 319 -13.85 -7.34 28.00
CA ALA A 319 -14.02 -6.59 29.24
C ALA A 319 -12.81 -6.74 30.16
N PRO A 320 -12.49 -5.69 30.96
CA PRO A 320 -11.43 -5.79 31.96
C PRO A 320 -11.74 -6.86 33.00
N PRO A 321 -10.72 -7.54 33.56
CA PRO A 321 -10.93 -8.61 34.53
C PRO A 321 -11.54 -8.06 35.84
N ILE A 322 -11.13 -6.85 36.22
CA ILE A 322 -11.61 -6.12 37.38
C ILE A 322 -12.17 -4.78 36.87
N SER A 323 -13.38 -4.42 37.33
CA SER A 323 -13.98 -3.12 37.03
C SER A 323 -13.13 -1.96 37.58
N LEU A 324 -13.32 -0.74 37.08
CA LEU A 324 -12.60 0.43 37.58
C LEU A 324 -12.74 0.59 39.11
N LEU A 325 -13.95 0.41 39.64
CA LEU A 325 -14.20 0.44 41.08
C LEU A 325 -13.47 -0.69 41.82
N GLY A 326 -13.46 -1.89 41.25
CA GLY A 326 -12.71 -3.01 41.82
C GLY A 326 -11.19 -2.74 41.84
N ARG A 327 -10.64 -2.06 40.84
CA ARG A 327 -9.22 -1.65 40.81
C ARG A 327 -8.89 -0.65 41.92
N ILE A 328 -9.78 0.32 42.15
CA ILE A 328 -9.63 1.30 43.24
C ILE A 328 -9.69 0.58 44.59
N ALA A 329 -10.69 -0.27 44.81
CA ALA A 329 -10.86 -1.01 46.06
C ALA A 329 -9.68 -1.95 46.36
N THR A 330 -9.16 -2.63 45.33
CA THR A 330 -8.02 -3.56 45.47
C THR A 330 -6.65 -2.88 45.40
N ARG A 331 -6.60 -1.55 45.19
CA ARG A 331 -5.37 -0.76 44.92
C ARG A 331 -4.54 -1.28 43.74
N ARG A 332 -5.16 -2.03 42.83
CA ARG A 332 -4.53 -2.54 41.59
C ARG A 332 -4.92 -1.67 40.41
N PHE A 333 -4.36 -0.46 40.35
CA PHE A 333 -4.68 0.50 39.30
C PHE A 333 -4.26 0.02 37.90
N VAL A 334 -3.10 -0.63 37.81
CA VAL A 334 -2.52 -1.12 36.56
C VAL A 334 -2.50 -2.65 36.53
N ILE A 335 -3.17 -3.23 35.53
CA ILE A 335 -3.14 -4.64 35.17
C ILE A 335 -2.34 -4.73 33.88
N LEU A 336 -1.02 -4.95 33.97
CA LEU A 336 -0.09 -4.83 32.85
C LEU A 336 -0.49 -5.65 31.60
N SER A 337 -1.09 -6.83 31.81
CA SER A 337 -1.56 -7.71 30.74
C SER A 337 -2.70 -7.09 29.92
N TYR A 338 -3.70 -6.51 30.60
CA TYR A 338 -4.87 -5.87 29.96
C TYR A 338 -4.61 -4.41 29.54
N ASP A 339 -3.98 -3.63 30.42
CA ASP A 339 -3.84 -2.17 30.27
C ASP A 339 -2.86 -1.75 29.18
N ARG A 340 -2.05 -2.68 28.68
CA ARG A 340 -1.18 -2.45 27.53
C ARG A 340 -1.95 -1.90 26.32
N ILE A 341 -3.21 -2.32 26.12
CA ILE A 341 -4.05 -1.79 25.03
C ILE A 341 -4.26 -0.28 25.19
N TRP A 342 -4.46 0.21 26.41
CA TRP A 342 -4.68 1.63 26.67
C TRP A 342 -3.38 2.43 26.72
N LEU A 343 -2.32 1.84 27.27
CA LEU A 343 -1.04 2.51 27.44
C LEU A 343 -0.34 2.75 26.10
N VAL A 344 -0.47 1.83 25.14
CA VAL A 344 0.19 1.93 23.82
C VAL A 344 -0.21 3.21 23.05
N PRO A 345 -1.51 3.55 22.85
CA PRO A 345 -1.91 4.80 22.21
C PRO A 345 -1.31 6.06 22.86
N PHE A 346 -1.29 6.12 24.20
CA PHE A 346 -0.72 7.27 24.91
C PHE A 346 0.79 7.38 24.71
N VAL A 347 1.52 6.25 24.79
CA VAL A 347 2.96 6.23 24.51
C VAL A 347 3.23 6.61 23.06
N VAL A 348 2.51 6.04 22.10
CA VAL A 348 2.65 6.35 20.68
C VAL A 348 2.36 7.82 20.42
N GLY A 349 1.26 8.37 20.93
CA GLY A 349 0.90 9.78 20.78
C GLY A 349 1.92 10.72 21.42
N SER A 350 2.42 10.39 22.61
CA SER A 350 3.43 11.20 23.31
C SER A 350 4.76 11.21 22.56
N VAL A 351 5.20 10.04 22.04
CA VAL A 351 6.40 9.95 21.22
C VAL A 351 6.20 10.62 19.87
N ALA A 352 5.04 10.51 19.24
CA ALA A 352 4.70 11.24 18.01
C ALA A 352 4.90 12.73 18.20
N TRP A 353 4.26 13.27 19.23
CA TRP A 353 4.32 14.68 19.59
C TRP A 353 5.75 15.13 19.86
N GLY A 354 6.48 14.40 20.72
CA GLY A 354 7.86 14.71 21.06
C GLY A 354 8.79 14.66 19.85
N THR A 355 8.66 13.64 18.99
CA THR A 355 9.50 13.46 17.80
C THR A 355 9.25 14.56 16.77
N VAL A 356 7.99 14.92 16.52
CA VAL A 356 7.65 16.02 15.60
C VAL A 356 8.14 17.35 16.16
N THR A 357 7.91 17.62 17.45
CA THR A 357 8.36 18.87 18.10
C THR A 357 9.88 19.02 18.04
N LEU A 358 10.62 17.96 18.41
CA LEU A 358 12.07 17.96 18.39
C LEU A 358 12.60 18.05 16.96
N GLY A 359 12.01 17.29 16.03
CA GLY A 359 12.36 17.33 14.61
C GLY A 359 12.20 18.72 14.01
N LEU A 360 11.09 19.41 14.31
CA LEU A 360 10.85 20.78 13.88
C LEU A 360 11.89 21.75 14.45
N LYS A 361 12.24 21.62 15.73
CA LYS A 361 13.28 22.45 16.36
C LYS A 361 14.66 22.22 15.75
N LEU A 362 14.99 20.99 15.39
CA LEU A 362 16.33 20.64 14.88
C LEU A 362 16.50 20.92 13.38
N THR A 363 15.49 20.64 12.56
CA THR A 363 15.61 20.75 11.10
C THR A 363 15.01 22.03 10.53
N GLY A 364 14.06 22.65 11.24
CA GLY A 364 13.22 23.72 10.69
C GLY A 364 12.29 23.27 9.55
N LEU A 365 12.30 21.98 9.19
CA LEU A 365 11.62 21.44 8.01
C LEU A 365 10.46 20.53 8.42
N VAL A 366 9.24 21.01 8.20
CA VAL A 366 7.99 20.28 8.52
C VAL A 366 7.93 18.88 7.90
N PRO A 367 8.25 18.67 6.61
CA PRO A 367 8.16 17.33 6.01
C PRO A 367 9.04 16.29 6.71
N ILE A 368 10.26 16.67 7.09
CA ILE A 368 11.21 15.76 7.75
C ILE A 368 10.72 15.42 9.15
N ALA A 369 10.31 16.41 9.93
CA ALA A 369 9.85 16.21 11.30
C ALA A 369 8.62 15.31 11.38
N VAL A 370 7.63 15.54 10.50
CA VAL A 370 6.41 14.72 10.43
C VAL A 370 6.71 13.30 9.95
N ALA A 371 7.55 13.15 8.93
CA ALA A 371 7.98 11.85 8.43
C ALA A 371 8.67 11.00 9.51
N LEU A 372 9.61 11.59 10.26
CA LEU A 372 10.26 10.92 11.37
C LEU A 372 9.26 10.56 12.47
N GLY A 373 8.35 11.48 12.81
CA GLY A 373 7.26 11.22 13.75
C GLY A 373 6.44 9.98 13.37
N TYR A 374 5.94 9.91 12.14
CA TYR A 374 5.17 8.77 11.64
C TYR A 374 5.99 7.48 11.53
N GLY A 375 7.25 7.58 11.14
CA GLY A 375 8.18 6.46 11.17
C GLY A 375 8.28 5.86 12.56
N VAL A 376 8.67 6.67 13.56
CA VAL A 376 8.81 6.22 14.95
C VAL A 376 7.50 5.68 15.50
N CYS A 377 6.37 6.35 15.24
CA CYS A 377 5.05 5.86 15.63
C CYS A 377 4.74 4.48 15.04
N THR A 378 5.01 4.29 13.76
CA THR A 378 4.79 3.01 13.09
C THR A 378 5.65 1.91 13.71
N ALA A 379 6.93 2.19 13.98
CA ALA A 379 7.82 1.23 14.66
C ALA A 379 7.29 0.87 16.06
N LEU A 380 6.85 1.86 16.83
CA LEU A 380 6.28 1.66 18.16
C LEU A 380 4.97 0.90 18.11
N VAL A 381 4.07 1.20 17.18
CA VAL A 381 2.83 0.45 17.00
C VAL A 381 3.14 -1.00 16.66
N LEU A 382 4.05 -1.27 15.72
CA LEU A 382 4.38 -2.64 15.34
C LEU A 382 5.10 -3.43 16.45
N LYS A 383 5.89 -2.76 17.31
CA LYS A 383 6.63 -3.39 18.42
C LYS A 383 5.82 -3.50 19.72
N LEU A 384 5.10 -2.44 20.08
CA LEU A 384 4.42 -2.32 21.37
C LEU A 384 2.99 -2.82 21.32
N ASN A 385 2.30 -2.79 20.17
CA ASN A 385 0.93 -3.26 20.08
C ASN A 385 0.89 -4.74 20.53
N PRO A 386 0.09 -5.08 21.55
CA PRO A 386 -0.12 -6.46 21.91
C PRO A 386 -0.49 -7.25 20.66
N GLN A 387 0.31 -8.27 20.34
CA GLN A 387 -0.07 -9.19 19.27
C GLN A 387 -1.38 -9.81 19.69
N TYR A 388 -2.43 -9.59 18.88
CA TYR A 388 -3.77 -10.06 19.20
C TYR A 388 -3.74 -11.51 19.68
N GLU A 389 -3.01 -12.40 18.98
CA GLU A 389 -2.85 -13.81 19.37
C GLU A 389 -2.23 -14.00 20.76
N ARG A 390 -1.10 -13.36 21.04
CA ARG A 390 -0.43 -13.50 22.34
C ARG A 390 -1.25 -12.87 23.44
N TRP A 391 -1.79 -11.69 23.22
CA TRP A 391 -2.61 -10.98 24.20
C TRP A 391 -3.91 -11.72 24.48
N PHE A 392 -4.61 -12.20 23.46
CA PHE A 392 -5.80 -13.02 23.62
C PHE A 392 -5.51 -14.31 24.39
N LEU A 393 -4.36 -14.95 24.17
CA LEU A 393 -4.03 -16.18 24.89
C LEU A 393 -3.51 -15.97 26.32
N THR A 394 -2.79 -14.87 26.58
CA THR A 394 -2.05 -14.69 27.83
C THR A 394 -2.55 -13.56 28.71
N SER A 395 -3.53 -12.77 28.27
CA SER A 395 -4.00 -11.63 29.06
C SER A 395 -5.16 -11.99 29.97
N ASP A 396 -5.23 -11.29 31.09
CA ASP A 396 -6.31 -11.42 32.05
C ASP A 396 -7.46 -10.53 31.58
N TYR A 397 -8.42 -11.10 30.85
CA TYR A 397 -9.64 -10.39 30.42
C TYR A 397 -10.86 -11.31 30.49
N ARG A 398 -12.04 -10.69 30.40
CA ARG A 398 -13.31 -11.39 30.29
C ARG A 398 -13.86 -11.19 28.89
N LEU A 399 -14.27 -12.25 28.22
CA LEU A 399 -14.97 -12.14 26.95
C LEU A 399 -16.35 -11.49 27.20
N ARG A 400 -16.64 -10.39 26.48
CA ARG A 400 -17.97 -9.76 26.47
C ARG A 400 -18.80 -10.56 25.45
N GLU A 401 -19.71 -11.39 25.95
CA GLU A 401 -20.66 -12.24 25.21
C GLU A 401 -20.11 -13.58 24.65
N ARG A 402 -20.87 -14.66 24.92
CA ARG A 402 -20.83 -15.92 24.18
C ARG A 402 -21.69 -15.68 22.92
N PRO A 403 -21.15 -15.78 21.69
CA PRO A 403 -21.95 -15.59 20.49
C PRO A 403 -23.02 -16.69 20.30
N PHE A 404 -22.90 -17.82 21.00
CA PHE A 404 -23.98 -18.79 21.03
C PHE A 404 -25.08 -18.29 21.94
N SER A 405 -26.14 -17.77 21.33
CA SER A 405 -27.44 -17.72 21.99
C SER A 405 -27.72 -19.11 22.58
N ALA A 406 -28.34 -19.20 23.76
CA ALA A 406 -28.71 -20.49 24.36
C ALA A 406 -29.49 -21.41 23.38
N VAL A 407 -30.10 -20.81 22.35
CA VAL A 407 -30.79 -21.45 21.23
C VAL A 407 -29.87 -22.26 20.31
N GLU A 408 -28.63 -21.85 20.08
CA GLU A 408 -27.68 -22.63 19.25
C GLU A 408 -27.06 -23.80 20.04
N ILE A 409 -26.86 -23.64 21.35
CA ILE A 409 -26.41 -24.75 22.22
C ILE A 409 -27.50 -25.82 22.28
N ALA A 410 -28.78 -25.42 22.33
CA ALA A 410 -29.92 -26.33 22.30
C ALA A 410 -30.21 -26.98 20.93
N ARG A 411 -29.55 -26.56 19.84
CA ARG A 411 -29.61 -27.23 18.52
C ARG A 411 -28.49 -28.24 18.31
N ILE A 412 -27.41 -28.13 19.08
CA ILE A 412 -26.23 -29.02 19.01
C ILE A 412 -26.38 -30.20 19.99
N GLN A 413 -27.11 -30.00 21.08
CA GLN A 413 -27.61 -31.07 21.96
C GLN A 413 -28.90 -31.66 21.39
#